data_AF-R6RFP6-F1
#
_entry.id   AF-R6RFP6-F1
#
_cell.length_a   1.000
_cell.length_b   1.000
_cell.length_c   1.000
_cell.angle_alpha   90.00
_cell.angle_beta   90.00
_cell.angle_gamma   90.00
#
_symmetry.space_group_name_H-M   'P 1'
#
loop_
_entity.id
_entity.type
_entity.pdbx_description
1 polymer ?
#
loop_
_entity_poly.entity_id
_entity_poly.type
_entity_poly.pdbx_seq_one_letter_code
_entity_poly.pdbx_strand_id
1 'polypeptide(L)'
;MKKITSILLSIIMIYSVCFPITAFAAALPTVGISSLSVKENTVTVKWKKKSKIMGYQIQYSTDSKFKKNKKSIKIKKAKITSKKISNLKESKKYYFRIRTYKSSNKKTRYSKWSKVKSIKTPKDTKCNKDNIQKETHCTNNNNHSIKCGNIGRWFNSRDEVDNYWVQVDNDYYKQWQEGKITVEEYYKISPYGYECWSCSYCGKWTGNFKYN
;
A
#
# COMPACT_ATOMS: atom_id res chain seq x y z
N MET A 1 2.63 -34.89 86.15
CA MET A 1 2.89 -33.77 85.21
C MET A 1 3.23 -34.17 83.77
N LYS A 2 3.49 -35.46 83.44
CA LYS A 2 3.84 -35.88 82.06
C LYS A 2 2.66 -36.13 81.09
N LYS A 3 1.42 -36.24 81.60
CA LYS A 3 0.22 -36.52 80.78
C LYS A 3 -0.45 -35.27 80.20
N ILE A 4 -0.29 -34.10 80.84
CA ILE A 4 -0.93 -32.84 80.43
C ILE A 4 -0.15 -32.20 79.25
N THR A 5 1.17 -32.34 79.23
CA THR A 5 2.02 -31.87 78.12
C THR A 5 1.81 -32.65 76.82
N SER A 6 1.44 -33.94 76.90
CA SER A 6 1.16 -34.79 75.73
C SER A 6 -0.14 -34.40 75.00
N ILE A 7 -1.15 -33.92 75.73
CA ILE A 7 -2.45 -33.55 75.14
C ILE A 7 -2.35 -32.20 74.40
N LEU A 8 -1.56 -31.26 74.94
CA LEU A 8 -1.29 -29.97 74.31
C LEU A 8 -0.48 -30.10 73.00
N LEU A 9 0.48 -31.03 72.93
CA LEU A 9 1.24 -31.30 71.69
C LEU A 9 0.38 -31.95 70.60
N SER A 10 -0.60 -32.79 70.94
CA SER A 10 -1.50 -33.40 69.95
C SER A 10 -2.50 -32.42 69.31
N ILE A 11 -2.88 -31.36 70.01
CA ILE A 11 -3.85 -30.37 69.49
C ILE A 11 -3.19 -29.44 68.47
N ILE A 12 -1.88 -29.15 68.61
CA ILE A 12 -1.13 -28.30 67.68
C ILE A 12 -0.90 -28.98 66.32
N MET A 13 -0.80 -30.32 66.28
CA MET A 13 -0.63 -31.09 65.05
C MET A 13 -1.92 -31.17 64.18
N ILE A 14 -3.10 -30.83 64.74
CA ILE A 14 -4.38 -30.89 64.00
C ILE A 14 -4.68 -29.57 63.27
N TYR A 15 -4.09 -28.44 63.69
CA TYR A 15 -4.18 -27.16 62.98
C TYR A 15 -3.18 -27.01 61.83
N SER A 16 -2.29 -27.99 61.61
CA SER A 16 -1.25 -27.93 60.58
C SER A 16 -1.73 -28.34 59.18
N VAL A 17 -2.98 -28.79 59.03
CA VAL A 17 -3.49 -29.30 57.74
C VAL A 17 -4.49 -28.33 57.12
N CYS A 18 -4.07 -27.79 55.98
CA CYS A 18 -4.89 -27.06 55.03
C CYS A 18 -5.23 -25.60 55.41
N PHE A 19 -4.21 -24.74 55.48
CA PHE A 19 -4.40 -23.40 54.93
C PHE A 19 -4.56 -23.59 53.42
N PRO A 20 -5.75 -23.36 52.81
CA PRO A 20 -5.85 -23.36 51.37
C PRO A 20 -4.92 -22.26 50.88
N ILE A 21 -3.76 -22.64 50.31
CA ILE A 21 -2.91 -21.69 49.60
C ILE A 21 -3.78 -21.21 48.46
N THR A 22 -4.36 -20.02 48.60
CA THR A 22 -5.08 -19.36 47.52
C THR A 22 -4.03 -18.99 46.49
N ALA A 23 -3.71 -19.95 45.61
CA ALA A 23 -2.79 -19.74 44.52
C ALA A 23 -3.43 -18.74 43.56
N PHE A 24 -3.05 -17.48 43.69
CA PHE A 24 -3.46 -16.44 42.75
C PHE A 24 -3.02 -16.86 41.36
N ALA A 25 -4.00 -17.09 40.49
CA ALA A 25 -3.72 -17.63 39.17
C ALA A 25 -2.87 -16.63 38.37
N ALA A 26 -1.60 -17.00 38.13
CA ALA A 26 -0.58 -16.15 37.52
C ALA A 26 -1.08 -15.39 36.28
N ALA A 27 -0.63 -14.14 36.16
CA ALA A 27 -0.96 -13.26 35.04
C ALA A 27 -0.47 -13.86 33.71
N LEU A 28 -1.27 -13.72 32.66
CA LEU A 28 -0.89 -14.19 31.33
C LEU A 28 0.25 -13.34 30.75
N PRO A 29 1.20 -13.94 30.02
CA PRO A 29 2.30 -13.20 29.42
C PRO A 29 1.76 -12.16 28.43
N THR A 30 2.27 -10.94 28.53
CA THR A 30 1.95 -9.85 27.61
C THR A 30 2.71 -10.04 26.29
N VAL A 31 2.15 -9.46 25.23
CA VAL A 31 2.71 -9.52 23.87
C VAL A 31 2.58 -8.15 23.21
N GLY A 32 3.52 -7.80 22.34
CA GLY A 32 3.47 -6.59 21.54
C GLY A 32 3.56 -6.91 20.05
N ILE A 33 3.02 -6.01 19.22
CA ILE A 33 3.19 -6.06 17.77
C ILE A 33 4.65 -5.73 17.46
N SER A 34 5.39 -6.64 16.83
CA SER A 34 6.77 -6.40 16.44
C SER A 34 6.80 -5.47 15.22
N SER A 35 6.06 -5.80 14.17
CA SER A 35 5.96 -4.98 12.96
C SER A 35 4.56 -4.98 12.35
N LEU A 36 4.28 -3.87 11.65
CA LEU A 36 3.16 -3.73 10.74
C LEU A 36 3.75 -3.50 9.36
N SER A 37 3.31 -4.26 8.37
CA SER A 37 3.61 -3.98 6.97
C SER A 37 2.31 -3.89 6.18
N VAL A 38 2.29 -3.04 5.16
CA VAL A 38 1.13 -2.83 4.31
C VAL A 38 1.50 -3.16 2.87
N LYS A 39 0.61 -3.87 2.19
CA LYS A 39 0.63 -4.08 0.74
C LYS A 39 -0.80 -3.91 0.26
N GLU A 40 -1.04 -2.91 -0.59
CA GLU A 40 -2.38 -2.58 -1.07
C GLU A 40 -3.37 -2.42 0.12
N ASN A 41 -4.53 -3.06 0.04
CA ASN A 41 -5.60 -2.99 1.03
C ASN A 41 -5.44 -4.04 2.15
N THR A 42 -4.21 -4.56 2.32
CA THR A 42 -3.88 -5.61 3.29
C THR A 42 -2.76 -5.18 4.25
N VAL A 43 -3.04 -5.30 5.55
CA VAL A 43 -2.03 -5.11 6.60
C VAL A 43 -1.61 -6.47 7.16
N THR A 44 -0.31 -6.70 7.20
CA THR A 44 0.30 -7.85 7.90
C THR A 44 0.75 -7.41 9.28
N VAL A 45 0.20 -8.03 10.31
CA VAL A 45 0.57 -7.83 11.71
C VAL A 45 1.49 -8.96 12.13
N LYS A 46 2.69 -8.65 12.63
CA LYS A 46 3.64 -9.64 13.17
C LYS A 46 3.88 -9.41 14.67
N TRP A 47 4.15 -10.47 15.41
CA TRP A 47 4.48 -10.43 16.84
C TRP A 47 5.42 -11.56 17.26
N LYS A 48 6.06 -11.43 18.43
CA LYS A 48 6.91 -12.48 19.00
C LYS A 48 6.06 -13.61 19.62
N LYS A 49 6.49 -14.86 19.45
CA LYS A 49 5.85 -16.04 20.05
C LYS A 49 5.85 -15.95 21.58
N LYS A 50 4.78 -16.41 22.21
CA LYS A 50 4.65 -16.59 23.66
C LYS A 50 4.23 -18.03 23.98
N SER A 51 4.69 -18.54 25.11
CA SER A 51 4.38 -19.87 25.64
C SER A 51 3.27 -19.80 26.70
N LYS A 52 2.76 -20.95 27.12
CA LYS A 52 1.74 -21.09 28.19
C LYS A 52 0.41 -20.34 27.93
N ILE A 53 0.08 -20.12 26.66
CA ILE A 53 -1.16 -19.47 26.19
C ILE A 53 -1.88 -20.37 25.18
N MET A 54 -3.19 -20.15 24.96
CA MET A 54 -3.90 -20.82 23.85
C MET A 54 -3.72 -20.08 22.53
N GLY A 55 -3.67 -18.75 22.58
CA GLY A 55 -3.57 -17.96 21.37
C GLY A 55 -3.60 -16.46 21.62
N TYR A 56 -3.91 -15.72 20.56
CA TYR A 56 -3.85 -14.27 20.55
C TYR A 56 -5.19 -13.67 20.12
N GLN A 57 -5.43 -12.43 20.54
CA GLN A 57 -6.50 -11.60 20.02
C GLN A 57 -5.90 -10.32 19.49
N ILE A 58 -6.09 -10.05 18.21
CA ILE A 58 -5.79 -8.77 17.59
C ILE A 58 -7.07 -7.96 17.54
N GLN A 59 -6.97 -6.69 17.89
CA GLN A 59 -8.05 -5.75 17.69
C GLN A 59 -7.54 -4.58 16.84
N TYR A 60 -8.39 -4.14 15.92
CA TYR A 60 -8.09 -3.02 15.06
C TYR A 60 -9.29 -2.09 14.89
N SER A 61 -9.02 -0.81 14.67
CA SER A 61 -10.05 0.22 14.42
C SER A 61 -9.45 1.41 13.68
N THR A 62 -10.30 2.26 13.09
CA THR A 62 -9.93 3.61 12.65
C THR A 62 -9.94 4.62 13.81
N ASP A 63 -10.46 4.25 14.98
CA ASP A 63 -10.40 5.04 16.21
C ASP A 63 -9.27 4.53 17.12
N SER A 64 -8.33 5.42 17.47
CA SER A 64 -7.19 5.13 18.34
C SER A 64 -7.60 4.69 19.75
N LYS A 65 -8.78 5.12 20.22
CA LYS A 65 -9.33 4.76 21.54
C LYS A 65 -10.13 3.45 21.49
N PHE A 66 -10.33 2.85 20.31
CA PHE A 66 -11.11 1.63 20.11
C PHE A 66 -12.54 1.71 20.67
N LYS A 67 -13.16 2.90 20.73
CA LYS A 67 -14.54 3.08 21.17
C LYS A 67 -15.51 2.72 20.05
N LYS A 68 -15.22 3.16 18.82
CA LYS A 68 -16.04 2.94 17.62
C LYS A 68 -15.35 2.01 16.62
N ASN A 69 -16.13 1.37 15.74
CA ASN A 69 -15.67 0.59 14.57
C ASN A 69 -14.57 -0.45 14.84
N LYS A 70 -14.51 -0.98 16.06
CA LYS A 70 -13.51 -1.97 16.47
C LYS A 70 -13.85 -3.34 15.89
N LYS A 71 -12.86 -3.98 15.28
CA LYS A 71 -12.93 -5.37 14.81
C LYS A 71 -11.92 -6.21 15.57
N SER A 72 -12.28 -7.45 15.90
CA SER A 72 -11.42 -8.35 16.67
C SER A 72 -11.23 -9.68 15.95
N ILE A 73 -9.99 -10.17 15.92
CA ILE A 73 -9.61 -11.44 15.30
C ILE A 73 -8.98 -12.32 16.38
N LYS A 74 -9.54 -13.52 16.57
CA LYS A 74 -9.02 -14.52 17.51
C LYS A 74 -8.16 -15.54 16.76
N ILE A 75 -6.90 -15.67 17.16
CA ILE A 75 -5.94 -16.64 16.63
C ILE A 75 -5.87 -17.82 17.60
N LYS A 76 -6.40 -18.98 17.20
CA LYS A 76 -6.57 -20.15 18.09
C LYS A 76 -5.31 -20.96 18.36
N LYS A 77 -4.19 -20.66 17.67
CA LYS A 77 -2.93 -21.41 17.78
C LYS A 77 -1.81 -20.50 18.27
N ALA A 78 -1.19 -20.84 19.41
CA ALA A 78 -0.08 -20.07 20.00
C ALA A 78 1.19 -19.98 19.12
N LYS A 79 1.35 -20.93 18.17
CA LYS A 79 2.48 -20.96 17.23
C LYS A 79 2.41 -19.89 16.13
N ILE A 80 1.23 -19.34 15.85
CA ILE A 80 1.06 -18.32 14.81
C ILE A 80 1.58 -16.97 15.33
N THR A 81 2.49 -16.37 14.57
CA THR A 81 3.18 -15.11 14.89
C THR A 81 2.90 -13.99 13.88
N SER A 82 2.03 -14.25 12.90
CA SER A 82 1.66 -13.31 11.85
C SER A 82 0.20 -13.48 11.43
N LYS A 83 -0.47 -12.38 11.09
CA LYS A 83 -1.81 -12.39 10.50
C LYS A 83 -1.95 -11.29 9.46
N LYS A 84 -2.43 -11.67 8.27
CA LYS A 84 -2.88 -10.74 7.23
C LYS A 84 -4.34 -10.34 7.50
N ILE A 85 -4.62 -9.04 7.39
CA ILE A 85 -5.94 -8.43 7.52
C ILE A 85 -6.17 -7.67 6.21
N SER A 86 -6.98 -8.24 5.33
CA SER A 86 -7.34 -7.72 4.01
C SER A 86 -8.63 -6.90 4.04
N ASN A 87 -9.00 -6.34 2.88
CA ASN A 87 -10.23 -5.59 2.67
C ASN A 87 -10.35 -4.37 3.59
N LEU A 88 -9.22 -3.72 3.87
CA LEU A 88 -9.17 -2.46 4.58
C LEU A 88 -9.38 -1.31 3.59
N LYS A 89 -10.14 -0.29 4.00
CA LYS A 89 -10.32 0.93 3.20
C LYS A 89 -8.97 1.61 2.92
N GLU A 90 -8.78 2.10 1.71
CA GLU A 90 -7.59 2.81 1.25
C GLU A 90 -7.40 4.19 1.89
N SER A 91 -6.15 4.67 1.91
CA SER A 91 -5.77 5.97 2.47
C SER A 91 -6.31 6.22 3.89
N LYS A 92 -6.62 5.15 4.64
CA LYS A 92 -7.15 5.22 6.00
C LYS A 92 -6.09 4.75 6.99
N LYS A 93 -5.97 5.49 8.09
CA LYS A 93 -5.12 5.11 9.22
C LYS A 93 -5.88 4.10 10.09
N TYR A 94 -5.22 2.98 10.36
CA TYR A 94 -5.72 1.95 11.26
C TYR A 94 -4.81 1.80 12.47
N TYR A 95 -5.42 1.57 13.62
CA TYR A 95 -4.78 1.32 14.90
C TYR A 95 -4.94 -0.16 15.25
N PHE A 96 -3.88 -0.78 15.73
CA PHE A 96 -3.80 -2.19 16.07
C PHE A 96 -3.28 -2.37 17.49
N ARG A 97 -3.89 -3.30 18.22
CA ARG A 97 -3.40 -3.80 19.50
C ARG A 97 -3.58 -5.31 19.58
N ILE A 98 -2.73 -5.97 20.36
CA ILE A 98 -2.74 -7.42 20.52
C ILE A 98 -2.71 -7.78 22.01
N ARG A 99 -3.33 -8.91 22.36
CA ARG A 99 -3.22 -9.52 23.69
C ARG A 99 -3.19 -11.04 23.58
N THR A 100 -2.66 -11.71 24.61
CA THR A 100 -2.74 -13.17 24.70
C THR A 100 -4.04 -13.57 25.38
N TYR A 101 -4.48 -14.81 25.13
CA TYR A 101 -5.60 -15.40 25.87
C TYR A 101 -5.36 -16.87 26.18
N LYS A 102 -6.00 -17.34 27.26
CA LYS A 102 -6.08 -18.74 27.64
C LYS A 102 -7.51 -19.02 28.09
N SER A 103 -8.08 -20.09 27.60
CA SER A 103 -9.39 -20.58 28.00
C SER A 103 -9.22 -21.85 28.83
N SER A 104 -10.00 -21.99 29.89
CA SER A 104 -10.07 -23.16 30.75
C SER A 104 -11.47 -23.22 31.36
N ASN A 105 -12.09 -24.39 31.41
CA ASN A 105 -13.42 -24.61 31.97
C ASN A 105 -14.45 -23.58 31.47
N LYS A 106 -14.52 -23.38 30.15
CA LYS A 106 -15.40 -22.41 29.44
C LYS A 106 -15.17 -20.93 29.77
N LYS A 107 -14.26 -20.58 30.69
CA LYS A 107 -13.86 -19.19 31.00
C LYS A 107 -12.63 -18.80 30.20
N THR A 108 -12.61 -17.59 29.63
CA THR A 108 -11.44 -17.06 28.90
C THR A 108 -10.80 -15.93 29.68
N ARG A 109 -9.51 -16.10 30.02
CA ARG A 109 -8.67 -15.04 30.59
C ARG A 109 -7.84 -14.38 29.51
N TYR A 110 -7.57 -13.10 29.68
CA TYR A 110 -6.82 -12.26 28.74
C TYR A 110 -5.68 -11.55 29.45
N SER A 111 -4.56 -11.33 28.75
CA SER A 111 -3.53 -10.40 29.22
C SER A 111 -3.99 -8.95 29.07
N LYS A 112 -3.21 -8.02 29.65
CA LYS A 112 -3.27 -6.60 29.29
C LYS A 112 -3.05 -6.44 27.78
N TRP A 113 -3.67 -5.40 27.21
CA TRP A 113 -3.44 -5.02 25.82
C TRP A 113 -2.02 -4.51 25.60
N SER A 114 -1.47 -4.75 24.42
CA SER A 114 -0.21 -4.13 23.99
C SER A 114 -0.35 -2.61 23.83
N LYS A 115 0.81 -1.93 23.78
CA LYS A 115 0.88 -0.59 23.19
C LYS A 115 0.27 -0.61 21.78
N VAL A 116 -0.46 0.45 21.44
CA VAL A 116 -1.12 0.61 20.14
C VAL A 116 -0.06 0.93 19.09
N LYS A 117 -0.13 0.26 17.94
CA LYS A 117 0.63 0.64 16.73
C LYS A 117 -0.34 1.05 15.63
N SER A 118 0.09 1.91 14.72
CA SER A 118 -0.73 2.35 13.60
C SER A 118 0.00 2.22 12.28
N ILE A 119 -0.76 2.04 11.21
CA ILE A 119 -0.28 2.09 9.84
C ILE A 119 -1.38 2.69 8.95
N LYS A 120 -0.98 3.46 7.94
CA LYS A 120 -1.91 4.01 6.95
C LYS A 120 -1.91 3.07 5.73
N THR A 121 -3.10 2.70 5.26
CA THR A 121 -3.21 2.01 3.97
C THR A 121 -2.83 2.97 2.85
N PRO A 122 -2.08 2.52 1.82
CA PRO A 122 -1.81 3.36 0.65
C PRO A 122 -3.13 3.71 -0.05
N LYS A 123 -3.09 4.76 -0.88
CA LYS A 123 -4.14 4.99 -1.87
C LYS A 123 -3.94 3.94 -2.97
N ASP A 124 -5.01 3.29 -3.44
CA ASP A 124 -4.89 2.46 -4.63
C ASP A 124 -4.66 3.39 -5.82
N THR A 125 -3.40 3.58 -6.20
CA THR A 125 -3.09 4.00 -7.55
C THR A 125 -3.27 2.75 -8.38
N LYS A 126 -4.36 2.68 -9.15
CA LYS A 126 -4.65 1.67 -10.20
C LYS A 126 -3.51 1.43 -11.22
N CYS A 127 -2.33 2.01 -11.03
CA CYS A 127 -1.20 2.04 -11.94
C CYS A 127 -0.07 1.07 -11.57
N ASN A 128 -0.24 0.13 -10.62
CA ASN A 128 0.90 -0.72 -10.18
C ASN A 128 0.58 -2.22 -10.08
N LYS A 129 -0.43 -2.71 -10.81
CA LYS A 129 -0.79 -4.14 -10.78
C LYS A 129 -1.08 -4.77 -12.15
N ASP A 130 -0.84 -4.04 -13.22
CA ASP A 130 -0.66 -4.65 -14.54
C ASP A 130 0.84 -4.76 -14.78
N ASN A 131 1.29 -5.98 -15.06
CA ASN A 131 2.68 -6.36 -15.13
C ASN A 131 3.50 -5.44 -16.03
N ILE A 132 4.69 -5.15 -15.51
CA ILE A 132 5.93 -4.86 -16.20
C ILE A 132 6.10 -5.82 -17.40
N GLN A 133 5.50 -5.51 -18.54
CA GLN A 133 6.31 -5.20 -19.70
C GLN A 133 6.53 -3.70 -19.61
N LYS A 134 7.76 -3.28 -19.32
CA LYS A 134 8.16 -1.91 -19.61
C LYS A 134 8.23 -1.83 -21.13
N GLU A 135 7.08 -1.77 -21.81
CA GLU A 135 7.06 -1.33 -23.19
C GLU A 135 7.72 0.04 -23.16
N THR A 136 8.91 0.12 -23.74
CA THR A 136 9.61 1.38 -23.90
C THR A 136 8.86 2.14 -24.99
N HIS A 137 7.71 2.71 -24.63
CA HIS A 137 6.95 3.57 -25.51
C HIS A 137 7.82 4.76 -25.91
N CYS A 138 7.66 5.21 -27.13
CA CYS A 138 8.26 6.42 -27.68
C CYS A 138 9.80 6.37 -27.80
N THR A 139 10.38 5.18 -28.00
CA THR A 139 11.81 5.00 -28.34
C THR A 139 12.10 5.08 -29.83
N ASN A 140 11.08 4.90 -30.67
CA ASN A 140 11.14 5.08 -32.12
C ASN A 140 9.78 5.61 -32.60
N ASN A 141 9.70 6.06 -33.86
CA ASN A 141 8.47 6.65 -34.43
C ASN A 141 7.27 5.69 -34.48
N ASN A 142 7.49 4.37 -34.35
CA ASN A 142 6.46 3.34 -34.48
C ASN A 142 5.84 2.91 -33.13
N ASN A 143 6.44 3.30 -32.00
CA ASN A 143 5.96 2.95 -30.67
C ASN A 143 5.37 4.17 -29.93
N HIS A 144 4.64 5.01 -30.64
CA HIS A 144 3.86 6.10 -30.05
C HIS A 144 2.39 5.67 -29.92
N SER A 145 1.61 6.39 -29.09
CA SER A 145 0.18 6.13 -28.91
C SER A 145 -0.64 6.33 -30.20
N ILE A 146 -0.03 6.93 -31.22
CA ILE A 146 -0.58 7.33 -32.52
C ILE A 146 0.56 7.35 -33.54
N LYS A 147 0.21 7.24 -34.83
CA LYS A 147 1.20 7.29 -35.93
C LYS A 147 1.84 8.68 -36.03
N CYS A 148 3.10 8.71 -36.45
CA CYS A 148 3.75 9.95 -36.90
C CYS A 148 3.05 10.44 -38.18
N GLY A 149 2.67 11.71 -38.23
CA GLY A 149 2.03 12.28 -39.42
C GLY A 149 3.03 12.56 -40.55
N ASN A 150 2.58 13.19 -41.63
CA ASN A 150 3.41 13.48 -42.80
C ASN A 150 4.52 14.52 -42.51
N ILE A 151 4.49 15.20 -41.36
CA ILE A 151 5.59 16.04 -40.88
C ILE A 151 6.86 15.18 -40.62
N GLY A 152 6.71 13.87 -40.39
CA GLY A 152 7.82 12.92 -40.34
C GLY A 152 8.70 12.98 -39.09
N ARG A 153 8.39 13.87 -38.14
CA ARG A 153 9.16 14.04 -36.89
C ARG A 153 8.26 14.37 -35.69
N TRP A 154 8.85 14.17 -34.51
CA TRP A 154 8.27 14.52 -33.21
C TRP A 154 8.95 15.75 -32.61
N PHE A 155 8.16 16.59 -31.95
CA PHE A 155 8.56 17.84 -31.30
C PHE A 155 8.28 17.78 -29.80
N ASN A 156 8.97 18.57 -28.99
CA ASN A 156 8.76 18.57 -27.54
C ASN A 156 7.58 19.46 -27.11
N SER A 157 7.13 20.35 -27.98
CA SER A 157 6.02 21.28 -27.70
C SER A 157 5.21 21.54 -28.97
N ARG A 158 4.01 22.09 -28.79
CA ARG A 158 3.19 22.56 -29.91
C ARG A 158 3.85 23.74 -30.62
N ASP A 159 4.44 24.67 -29.88
CA ASP A 159 5.14 25.84 -30.42
C ASP A 159 6.29 25.43 -31.35
N GLU A 160 6.99 24.33 -31.07
CA GLU A 160 8.00 23.77 -31.99
C GLU A 160 7.40 23.28 -33.32
N VAL A 161 6.17 22.76 -33.32
CA VAL A 161 5.46 22.39 -34.56
C VAL A 161 5.12 23.65 -35.36
N ASP A 162 4.59 24.66 -34.67
CA ASP A 162 4.18 25.93 -35.27
C ASP A 162 5.39 26.64 -35.92
N ASN A 163 6.51 26.72 -35.20
CA ASN A 163 7.77 27.25 -35.70
C ASN A 163 8.31 26.47 -36.90
N TYR A 164 8.19 25.14 -36.89
CA TYR A 164 8.64 24.29 -37.99
C TYR A 164 7.80 24.49 -39.25
N TRP A 165 6.47 24.64 -39.13
CA TRP A 165 5.61 24.98 -40.27
C TRP A 165 6.00 26.32 -40.90
N VAL A 166 6.19 27.36 -40.07
CA VAL A 166 6.65 28.69 -40.54
C VAL A 166 8.00 28.59 -41.23
N GLN A 167 8.93 27.78 -40.71
CA GLN A 167 10.22 27.56 -41.35
C GLN A 167 10.06 26.93 -42.74
N VAL A 168 9.25 25.87 -42.87
CA VAL A 168 9.03 25.16 -44.14
C VAL A 168 8.39 26.07 -45.19
N ASP A 169 7.38 26.85 -44.82
CA ASP A 169 6.73 27.81 -45.73
C ASP A 169 7.72 28.88 -46.22
N ASN A 170 8.50 29.47 -45.30
CA ASN A 170 9.54 30.45 -45.64
C ASN A 170 10.63 29.86 -46.55
N ASP A 171 11.03 28.60 -46.37
CA ASP A 171 12.05 27.94 -47.21
C ASP A 171 11.55 27.75 -48.65
N TYR A 172 10.29 27.41 -48.86
CA TYR A 172 9.69 27.34 -50.21
C TYR A 172 9.48 28.72 -50.82
N TYR A 173 9.02 29.68 -50.02
CA TYR A 173 8.86 31.07 -50.46
C TYR A 173 10.19 31.64 -50.97
N LYS A 174 11.29 31.38 -50.25
CA LYS A 174 12.64 31.78 -50.65
C LYS A 174 13.08 31.14 -51.97
N GLN A 175 12.83 29.84 -52.15
CA GLN A 175 13.16 29.16 -53.41
C GLN A 175 12.41 29.77 -54.61
N TRP A 176 11.16 30.15 -54.42
CA TRP A 176 10.38 30.86 -55.44
C TRP A 176 10.95 32.25 -55.74
N GLN A 177 11.26 33.05 -54.70
CA GLN A 177 11.89 34.37 -54.86
C GLN A 177 13.23 34.32 -55.58
N GLU A 178 14.00 33.26 -55.36
CA GLU A 178 15.28 33.00 -56.03
C GLU A 178 15.12 32.40 -57.44
N GLY A 179 13.88 32.19 -57.91
CA GLY A 179 13.58 31.62 -59.23
C GLY A 179 13.94 30.14 -59.39
N LYS A 180 14.13 29.41 -58.29
CA LYS A 180 14.47 27.98 -58.29
C LYS A 180 13.28 27.07 -58.57
N ILE A 181 12.08 27.53 -58.22
CA ILE A 181 10.82 26.84 -58.44
C ILE A 181 9.82 27.80 -59.08
N THR A 182 8.87 27.28 -59.84
CA THR A 182 7.79 28.09 -60.39
C THR A 182 6.76 28.44 -59.32
N VAL A 183 5.89 29.41 -59.62
CA VAL A 183 4.78 29.77 -58.73
C VAL A 183 3.77 28.62 -58.60
N GLU A 184 3.54 27.85 -59.67
CA GLU A 184 2.68 26.66 -59.66
C GLU A 184 3.29 25.55 -58.79
N GLU A 185 4.60 25.34 -58.88
CA GLU A 185 5.32 24.39 -58.02
C GLU A 185 5.23 24.81 -56.55
N TYR A 186 5.46 26.09 -56.26
CA TYR A 186 5.33 26.65 -54.91
C TYR A 186 3.95 26.37 -54.29
N TYR A 187 2.86 26.64 -55.01
CA TYR A 187 1.50 26.39 -54.49
C TYR A 187 1.17 24.90 -54.26
N LYS A 188 1.90 23.99 -54.93
CA LYS A 188 1.74 22.55 -54.77
C LYS A 188 2.56 21.99 -53.61
N ILE A 189 3.76 22.51 -53.37
CA ILE A 189 4.70 21.96 -52.39
C ILE A 189 4.74 22.73 -51.07
N SER A 190 4.32 24.00 -51.05
CA SER A 190 4.25 24.77 -49.80
C SER A 190 2.98 24.41 -49.02
N PRO A 191 3.09 24.08 -47.73
CA PRO A 191 1.94 23.72 -46.92
C PRO A 191 1.10 24.96 -46.56
N TYR A 192 -0.16 25.02 -46.97
CA TYR A 192 -1.06 26.13 -46.61
C TYR A 192 -1.49 26.12 -45.13
N GLY A 193 -1.20 25.03 -44.41
CA GLY A 193 -1.47 24.90 -43.00
C GLY A 193 -1.06 23.55 -42.46
N TYR A 194 -1.42 23.28 -41.22
CA TYR A 194 -1.16 22.00 -40.57
C TYR A 194 -2.25 21.66 -39.55
N GLU A 195 -2.28 20.41 -39.15
CA GLU A 195 -2.94 19.93 -37.95
C GLU A 195 -1.90 19.23 -37.08
N CYS A 196 -2.03 19.33 -35.75
CA CYS A 196 -1.07 18.75 -34.83
C CYS A 196 -1.76 18.04 -33.66
N TRP A 197 -1.09 17.02 -33.13
CA TRP A 197 -1.57 16.23 -32.00
C TRP A 197 -0.40 15.75 -31.14
N SER A 198 -0.68 15.41 -29.88
CA SER A 198 0.31 14.93 -28.93
C SER A 198 0.19 13.43 -28.68
N CYS A 199 1.32 12.73 -28.53
CA CYS A 199 1.37 11.36 -28.03
C CYS A 199 0.94 11.32 -26.56
N SER A 200 -0.06 10.50 -26.22
CA SER A 200 -0.56 10.38 -24.85
C SER A 200 0.44 9.75 -23.88
N TYR A 201 1.44 9.03 -24.40
CA TYR A 201 2.47 8.38 -23.58
C TYR A 201 3.62 9.31 -23.19
N CYS A 202 4.08 10.18 -24.09
CA CYS A 202 5.28 11.01 -23.87
C CYS A 202 5.05 12.52 -23.97
N GLY A 203 3.85 12.96 -24.37
CA GLY A 203 3.52 14.38 -24.53
C GLY A 203 4.19 15.06 -25.73
N LYS A 204 5.04 14.35 -26.50
CA LYS A 204 5.63 14.89 -27.73
C LYS A 204 4.55 15.12 -28.80
N TRP A 205 4.77 16.12 -29.62
CA TRP A 205 3.86 16.58 -30.65
C TRP A 205 4.31 16.13 -32.05
N THR A 206 3.36 15.90 -32.95
CA THR A 206 3.58 15.70 -34.38
C THR A 206 2.32 16.16 -35.12
N GLY A 207 2.27 15.99 -36.44
CA GLY A 207 1.13 16.47 -37.22
C GLY A 207 1.19 16.15 -38.70
N ASN A 208 0.20 16.67 -39.42
CA ASN A 208 0.17 16.67 -40.87
C ASN A 208 0.22 18.10 -41.40
N PHE A 209 1.12 18.37 -42.34
CA PHE A 209 0.99 19.45 -43.29
C PHE A 209 -0.20 19.22 -44.21
N LYS A 210 -0.85 20.33 -44.56
CA LYS A 210 -1.95 20.39 -45.52
C LYS A 210 -1.44 21.07 -46.79
N TYR A 211 -1.67 20.41 -47.91
CA TYR A 211 -1.28 20.84 -49.26
C TYR A 211 -2.52 20.94 -50.14
N ASN A 212 -2.46 21.80 -51.16
CA ASN A 212 -3.51 21.94 -52.16
C ASN A 212 -3.55 20.77 -53.14
#